data_AF-A0A2D6M9W4-F1
#
_entry.id   AF-A0A2D6M9W4-F1
#
_cell.length_a   1.000
_cell.length_b   1.000
_cell.length_c   1.000
_cell.angle_alpha   90.00
_cell.angle_beta   90.00
_cell.angle_gamma   90.00
#
_symmetry.space_group_name_H-M   'P 1'
#
loop_
_entity.id
_entity.type
_entity.pdbx_description
1 polymer ?
#
loop_
_entity_poly.entity_id
_entity_poly.type
_entity_poly.pdbx_seq_one_letter_code
_entity_poly.pdbx_strand_id
1 'polypeptide(L)' 'MKYKVGQLVRVKDDVVSDGHGDFLHTGVYFIGLIVGLRIAGLQGMGMYDILCVGDRESEVFFESEIMEVLQ' A
#
# COMPACT_ATOMS: atom_id res chain seq x y z
N MET A 1 -10.24 6.70 10.06
CA MET A 1 -9.84 5.43 9.42
C MET A 1 -10.79 5.17 8.26
N LYS A 2 -10.27 5.29 7.04
CA LYS A 2 -11.08 5.22 5.81
C LYS A 2 -11.26 3.79 5.29
N TYR A 3 -10.29 2.90 5.55
CA TYR A 3 -10.27 1.54 5.04
C TYR A 3 -10.24 0.49 6.16
N LYS A 4 -10.56 -0.76 5.82
CA LYS A 4 -10.72 -1.89 6.75
C LYS A 4 -9.91 -3.11 6.28
N VAL A 5 -9.45 -3.90 7.25
CA VAL A 5 -8.86 -5.21 6.99
C VAL A 5 -9.87 -6.10 6.25
N GLY A 6 -9.39 -6.84 5.26
CA GLY A 6 -10.18 -7.69 4.37
C GLY A 6 -10.69 -6.98 3.11
N GLN A 7 -10.45 -5.68 2.93
CA GLN A 7 -10.80 -4.98 1.70
C GLN A 7 -9.74 -5.19 0.61
N LEU A 8 -10.21 -5.53 -0.60
CA LEU A 8 -9.40 -5.45 -1.81
C LEU A 8 -9.30 -3.99 -2.23
N VAL A 9 -8.08 -3.55 -2.52
CA VAL A 9 -7.77 -2.18 -2.89
C VAL A 9 -6.83 -2.15 -4.08
N ARG A 10 -6.89 -1.05 -4.83
CA ARG A 10 -5.80 -0.67 -5.75
C ARG A 10 -4.89 0.32 -5.03
N VAL A 11 -3.61 0.01 -4.99
CA VAL A 11 -2.57 0.89 -4.44
C VAL A 11 -1.65 1.37 -5.54
N LYS A 12 -1.09 2.55 -5.35
CA LYS A 12 -0.03 3.09 -6.20
C LYS A 12 1.29 2.86 -5.49
N ASP A 13 2.23 2.22 -6.17
CA ASP A 13 3.61 2.19 -5.71
C ASP A 13 4.36 3.37 -6.33
N ASP A 14 4.75 4.31 -5.48
CA ASP A 14 5.53 5.47 -5.92
C ASP A 14 7.03 5.18 -6.00
N VAL A 15 7.51 4.01 -5.56
CA VAL A 15 8.95 3.76 -5.39
C VAL A 15 9.33 2.33 -5.79
N VAL A 16 9.54 2.10 -7.09
CA VAL A 16 10.24 0.88 -7.53
C VAL A 16 11.74 1.18 -7.58
N SER A 17 12.52 0.52 -6.72
CA SER A 17 13.98 0.55 -6.83
C SER A 17 14.39 -0.23 -8.07
N ASP A 18 15.14 0.40 -8.98
CA ASP A 18 15.61 -0.23 -10.21
C ASP A 18 16.78 -1.22 -10.00
N GLY A 19 17.16 -1.46 -8.75
CA GLY A 19 18.31 -2.30 -8.39
C GLY A 19 19.67 -1.62 -8.56
N HIS A 20 19.73 -0.38 -9.06
CA HIS A 20 20.94 0.44 -9.22
C HIS A 20 21.03 1.59 -8.21
N GLY A 21 20.05 1.73 -7.33
CA GLY A 21 19.99 2.78 -6.32
C GLY A 21 19.24 4.02 -6.77
N ASP A 22 18.66 4.00 -7.97
CA ASP A 22 17.74 5.02 -8.44
C ASP A 22 16.29 4.58 -8.18
N PHE A 23 15.48 5.54 -7.74
CA PHE A 23 14.06 5.34 -7.49
C PHE A 23 13.27 5.80 -8.71
N LEU A 24 12.64 4.86 -9.42
CA LEU A 24 11.79 5.19 -10.56
C LEU A 24 10.34 5.29 -10.09
N HIS A 25 9.75 6.49 -10.28
CA HIS A 25 8.30 6.68 -10.14
C HIS A 25 7.60 6.07 -11.35
N THR A 26 7.33 4.76 -11.30
CA THR A 26 6.75 4.02 -12.42
C THR A 26 5.24 4.23 -12.56
N GLY A 27 4.58 4.77 -11.53
CA GLY A 27 3.12 4.92 -11.52
C GLY A 27 2.40 3.58 -11.64
N VAL A 28 3.05 2.50 -11.19
CA VAL A 28 2.50 1.15 -11.24
C VAL A 28 1.44 1.00 -10.16
N TYR A 29 0.32 0.42 -10.56
CA TYR A 29 -0.79 0.14 -9.67
C TYR A 29 -0.83 -1.35 -9.37
N PHE A 30 -0.92 -1.70 -8.09
CA PHE A 30 -1.09 -3.07 -7.64
C PHE A 30 -2.48 -3.28 -7.07
N ILE A 31 -3.00 -4.50 -7.21
CA ILE A 31 -4.17 -4.95 -6.46
C ILE A 31 -3.65 -5.64 -5.22
N GLY A 32 -4.15 -5.25 -4.05
CA GLY A 32 -3.77 -5.85 -2.79
C GLY A 32 -4.92 -5.99 -1.81
N LEU A 33 -4.74 -6.89 -0.84
CA LEU A 33 -5.67 -7.10 0.26
C LEU A 33 -5.12 -6.40 1.51
N ILE A 34 -5.91 -5.53 2.14
CA ILE A 34 -5.54 -4.98 3.45
C ILE A 34 -5.57 -6.11 4.48
N VAL A 35 -4.41 -6.45 5.03
CA VAL A 35 -4.24 -7.51 6.04
C VAL A 35 -3.98 -6.95 7.45
N GLY A 36 -3.61 -5.68 7.56
CA GLY A 36 -3.31 -5.04 8.84
C GLY A 36 -3.44 -3.52 8.81
N LEU A 37 -3.45 -2.93 10.00
CA LEU A 37 -3.47 -1.48 10.21
C LEU A 37 -2.38 -1.12 11.22
N ARG A 38 -1.55 -0.14 10.86
CA ARG A 38 -0.53 0.45 11.72
C ARG A 38 -0.86 1.92 11.95
N ILE A 39 -0.85 2.32 13.22
CA ILE A 39 -1.06 3.72 13.62
C ILE A 39 0.32 4.30 13.96
N ALA A 40 0.87 5.16 13.11
CA ALA A 40 2.12 5.86 13.40
C ALA A 40 1.86 7.19 14.11
N GLY A 41 2.15 7.22 15.42
CA GLY A 41 2.45 8.43 16.18
C GLY A 41 1.39 9.54 16.23
N LEU A 42 1.81 10.70 16.76
CA LEU A 42 0.99 11.87 17.14
C LEU A 42 0.23 12.54 15.98
N GLN A 43 0.53 12.22 14.72
CA GLN A 43 -0.11 12.84 13.54
C GLN A 43 -1.22 11.99 12.92
N GLY A 44 -1.50 10.79 13.43
CA GLY A 44 -2.68 10.01 13.03
C GLY A 44 -2.71 9.60 11.56
N MET A 45 -1.56 9.61 10.86
CA MET A 45 -1.46 9.06 9.51
C MET A 45 -1.68 7.54 9.58
N GLY A 46 -2.76 7.09 8.94
CA GLY A 46 -3.06 5.67 8.82
C GLY A 46 -2.08 5.01 7.86
N MET A 47 -1.42 3.96 8.31
CA MET A 47 -0.63 3.07 7.46
C MET A 47 -1.30 1.69 7.48
N TYR A 48 -1.23 0.98 6.36
CA TYR A 48 -1.90 -0.29 6.17
C TYR A 48 -0.89 -1.33 5.70
N ASP A 49 -0.95 -2.53 6.27
CA ASP A 49 -0.26 -3.69 5.73
C ASP A 49 -1.11 -4.24 4.60
N ILE A 50 -0.56 -4.30 3.39
CA ILE A 50 -1.27 -4.72 2.18
C ILE A 50 -0.49 -5.86 1.53
N LEU A 51 -1.17 -6.98 1.33
CA LEU A 51 -0.64 -8.12 0.59
C LEU A 51 -1.04 -7.97 -0.88
N CYS A 52 -0.07 -7.60 -1.72
CA CYS A 52 -0.26 -7.45 -3.16
C CYS A 52 -0.39 -8.81 -3.87
N VAL A 53 -1.17 -8.86 -4.94
CA VAL A 53 -1.41 -10.08 -5.70
C VAL A 53 -0.12 -10.54 -6.37
N GLY A 54 0.33 -11.75 -6.04
CA GLY A 54 1.56 -12.35 -6.55
C GLY A 54 2.69 -12.37 -5.52
N ASP A 55 2.58 -11.57 -4.47
CA ASP A 55 3.59 -11.49 -3.42
C ASP A 55 3.34 -12.50 -2.30
N ARG A 56 4.42 -12.85 -1.60
CA ARG A 56 4.38 -13.77 -0.45
C ARG A 56 4.31 -13.04 0.89
N GLU A 57 4.69 -11.77 0.91
CA GLU A 57 4.77 -10.94 2.11
C GLU A 57 3.99 -9.65 1.88
N SER A 58 3.45 -9.08 2.96
CA SER A 58 2.74 -7.80 2.89
C SER A 58 3.72 -6.64 3.01
N GLU A 59 3.43 -5.55 2.30
CA GLU A 59 4.16 -4.29 2.39
C GLU A 59 3.32 -3.22 3.09
N VAL A 60 3.99 -2.15 3.55
CA VAL A 60 3.32 -1.06 4.28
C VAL A 60 3.06 0.09 3.32
N PHE A 61 1.80 0.50 3.22
CA PHE A 61 1.37 1.65 2.44
C PHE A 61 0.73 2.71 3.33
N PHE A 62 0.93 3.98 2.99
CA PHE A 62 0.21 5.10 3.57
C PHE A 62 -1.23 5.15 3.06
N GLU A 63 -2.14 5.72 3.87
CA GLU A 63 -3.55 5.90 3.47
C GLU A 63 -3.68 6.68 2.13
N SER A 64 -2.74 7.57 1.83
CA SER A 64 -2.69 8.37 0.59
C SER A 64 -2.32 7.56 -0.66
N GLU A 65 -1.68 6.40 -0.50
CA GLU A 65 -1.27 5.52 -1.62
C GLU A 65 -2.39 4.56 -2.03
N ILE A 66 -3.43 4.44 -1.21
CA ILE A 66 -4.63 3.65 -1.51
C ILE A 66 -5.57 4.48 -2.38
N MET A 67 -5.65 4.09 -3.66
CA MET A 67 -6.40 4.81 -4.69
C MET A 67 -7.90 4.53 -4.63
N GLU A 68 -8.28 3.26 -4.53
CA GLU A 68 -9.68 2.85 -4.51
C GLU A 68 -9.88 1.50 -3.82
N VAL A 69 -11.11 1.25 -3.35
CA VAL A 69 -11.58 -0.06 -2.88
C VAL A 69 -12.28 -0.75 -4.04
N LEU A 70 -11.91 -1.98 -4.32
CA LEU A 70 -12.50 -2.80 -5.38
C LEU A 70 -13.68 -3.60 -4.78
N GLN A 71 -14.88 -3.40 -5.32
CA GLN A 71 -16.14 -4.03 -4.87
C GLN A 71 -16.49 -5.28 -5.69
#